data_AF-A0A7J7ZFW7-F1
#
_entry.id   AF-A0A7J7ZFW7-F1
#
_cell.length_a   1.000
_cell.length_b   1.000
_cell.length_c   1.000
_cell.angle_alpha   90.00
_cell.angle_beta   90.00
_cell.angle_gamma   90.00
#
_symmetry.space_group_name_H-M   'P 1'
#
loop_
_entity.id
_entity.type
_entity.pdbx_description
1 polymer ?
#
loop_
_entity_poly.entity_id
_entity_poly.type
_entity_poly.pdbx_seq_one_letter_code
_entity_poly.pdbx_strand_id
1 'polypeptide(L)'
;MASKSDKDKERLVQAAQTFFLHIQDFATVTNTLTELFNSCMNSQIITMVVKEDSYVKEVFEQMVRIFKEMQSVVAAKDNSVQKTPIFSKIATAMCTVVDKNTKVKELQPATRERLAQINTPFIVSLMSSGNIISSLESALQLLTMHPIMSLQIRDFHRKDTNEQSGATTSMESSSAGPSKVTTVDNVKKLQNALKIENAKNTIASAAEQLEQIVKNMRPTLEILQKAIQTLEISTYGIKKVND
;
A
#
# COMPACT_ATOMS: atom_id res chain seq x y z
N MET A 1 34.78 -15.71 -9.17
CA MET A 1 33.98 -16.01 -7.95
C MET A 1 33.94 -14.76 -7.11
N ALA A 2 32.77 -14.17 -6.82
CA ALA A 2 32.65 -13.02 -5.93
C ALA A 2 32.96 -13.42 -4.47
N SER A 3 33.57 -12.52 -3.68
CA SER A 3 33.85 -12.77 -2.27
C SER A 3 32.56 -12.84 -1.44
N LYS A 4 32.59 -13.45 -0.26
CA LYS A 4 31.41 -13.50 0.64
C LYS A 4 30.90 -12.10 0.99
N SER A 5 31.82 -11.16 1.22
CA SER A 5 31.48 -9.76 1.50
C SER A 5 30.80 -9.07 0.31
N ASP A 6 31.22 -9.37 -0.92
CA ASP A 6 30.59 -8.81 -2.12
C ASP A 6 29.17 -9.34 -2.29
N LYS A 7 28.95 -10.64 -2.02
CA LYS A 7 27.61 -11.25 -2.05
C LYS A 7 26.67 -10.66 -1.01
N ASP A 8 27.14 -10.46 0.23
CA ASP A 8 26.31 -9.87 1.28
C ASP A 8 25.94 -8.41 0.97
N LYS A 9 26.86 -7.67 0.32
CA LYS A 9 26.59 -6.30 -0.17
C LYS A 9 25.54 -6.31 -1.29
N GLU A 10 25.65 -7.23 -2.24
CA GLU A 10 24.67 -7.39 -3.32
C GLU A 10 23.28 -7.71 -2.78
N ARG A 11 23.18 -8.64 -1.81
CA ARG A 11 21.93 -8.95 -1.11
C ARG A 11 21.30 -7.72 -0.45
N LEU A 12 22.09 -6.93 0.28
CA LEU A 12 21.59 -5.72 0.92
C LEU A 12 21.05 -4.71 -0.11
N VAL A 13 21.75 -4.54 -1.24
CA VAL A 13 21.29 -3.66 -2.34
C VAL A 13 19.98 -4.17 -2.96
N GLN A 14 19.87 -5.47 -3.23
CA GLN A 14 18.65 -6.07 -3.79
C GLN A 14 17.47 -5.97 -2.82
N ALA A 15 17.70 -6.19 -1.52
CA ALA A 15 16.68 -6.03 -0.49
C ALA A 15 16.23 -4.56 -0.39
N ALA A 16 17.15 -3.61 -0.50
CA ALA A 16 16.82 -2.18 -0.52
C ALA A 16 15.98 -1.79 -1.75
N GLN A 17 16.35 -2.27 -2.94
CA GLN A 17 15.57 -2.06 -4.15
C GLN A 17 14.16 -2.65 -4.01
N THR A 18 14.04 -3.86 -3.48
CA THR A 18 12.74 -4.51 -3.26
C THR A 18 11.89 -3.75 -2.24
N PHE A 19 12.52 -3.25 -1.17
CA PHE A 19 11.85 -2.40 -0.18
C PHE A 19 11.31 -1.11 -0.82
N PHE A 20 12.11 -0.43 -1.65
CA PHE A 20 11.69 0.76 -2.39
C PHE A 20 10.46 0.48 -3.27
N LEU A 21 10.48 -0.61 -4.04
CA LEU A 21 9.34 -1.02 -4.87
C LEU A 21 8.09 -1.27 -4.01
N HIS A 22 8.23 -1.97 -2.89
CA HIS A 22 7.09 -2.20 -2.01
C HIS A 22 6.52 -0.90 -1.41
N ILE A 23 7.34 0.10 -1.10
CA ILE A 23 6.83 1.43 -0.68
C ILE A 23 5.97 2.06 -1.79
N GLN A 24 6.42 1.98 -3.05
CA GLN A 24 5.65 2.47 -4.19
C GLN A 24 4.34 1.70 -4.37
N ASP A 25 4.38 0.37 -4.22
CA ASP A 25 3.20 -0.50 -4.28
C ASP A 25 2.20 -0.12 -3.18
N PHE A 26 2.67 0.03 -1.93
CA PHE A 26 1.82 0.42 -0.80
C PHE A 26 1.13 1.75 -1.05
N ALA A 27 1.85 2.75 -1.55
CA ALA A 27 1.27 4.07 -1.82
C ALA A 27 0.23 4.01 -2.95
N THR A 28 0.55 3.29 -4.02
CA THR A 28 -0.36 3.10 -5.16
C THR A 28 -1.63 2.41 -4.71
N VAL A 29 -1.51 1.26 -4.05
CA VAL A 29 -2.65 0.46 -3.57
C VAL A 29 -3.46 1.24 -2.53
N THR A 30 -2.83 1.98 -1.62
CA THR A 30 -3.53 2.84 -0.65
C THR A 30 -4.31 3.95 -1.36
N ASN A 31 -3.74 4.61 -2.36
CA ASN A 31 -4.41 5.64 -3.13
C ASN A 31 -5.60 5.08 -3.92
N THR A 32 -5.44 3.94 -4.60
CA THR A 32 -6.53 3.26 -5.31
C THR A 32 -7.67 2.89 -4.36
N LEU A 33 -7.34 2.32 -3.19
CA LEU A 33 -8.31 1.99 -2.16
C LEU A 33 -9.04 3.25 -1.66
N THR A 34 -8.31 4.36 -1.50
CA THR A 34 -8.87 5.65 -1.05
C THR A 34 -9.83 6.24 -2.05
N GLU A 35 -9.48 6.25 -3.34
CA GLU A 35 -10.34 6.73 -4.42
C GLU A 35 -11.62 5.90 -4.52
N LEU A 36 -11.48 4.58 -4.47
CA LEU A 36 -12.62 3.67 -4.49
C LEU A 36 -13.52 3.90 -3.28
N PHE A 37 -12.94 3.97 -2.08
CA PHE A 37 -13.66 4.25 -0.84
C PHE A 37 -14.42 5.58 -0.91
N ASN A 38 -13.76 6.64 -1.38
CA ASN A 38 -14.38 7.96 -1.56
C ASN A 38 -15.59 7.91 -2.50
N SER A 39 -15.46 7.19 -3.62
CA SER A 39 -16.59 6.98 -4.55
C SER A 39 -17.73 6.19 -3.90
N CYS A 40 -17.43 5.16 -3.10
CA CYS A 40 -18.44 4.31 -2.46
C CYS A 40 -19.17 5.00 -1.30
N MET A 41 -18.45 5.83 -0.55
CA MET A 41 -18.93 6.42 0.71
C MET A 41 -19.35 7.88 0.58
N ASN A 42 -19.14 8.47 -0.62
CA ASN A 42 -19.28 9.89 -0.90
C ASN A 42 -18.48 10.74 0.10
N SER A 43 -17.18 10.42 0.21
CA SER A 43 -16.21 11.11 1.07
C SER A 43 -15.10 11.77 0.26
N GLN A 44 -14.28 12.58 0.92
CA GLN A 44 -13.18 13.34 0.32
C GLN A 44 -11.87 13.14 1.09
N ILE A 45 -11.53 11.89 1.40
CA ILE A 45 -10.26 11.55 2.02
C ILE A 45 -9.13 11.85 1.02
N ILE A 46 -8.12 12.58 1.47
CA ILE A 46 -7.02 13.02 0.61
C ILE A 46 -6.04 11.86 0.39
N THR A 47 -5.68 11.60 -0.87
CA THR A 47 -4.67 10.61 -1.25
C THR A 47 -3.25 11.07 -0.88
N MET A 48 -2.31 10.14 -0.81
CA MET A 48 -0.93 10.44 -0.49
C MET A 48 -0.05 10.65 -1.73
N VAL A 49 1.05 11.37 -1.54
CA VAL A 49 2.11 11.55 -2.54
C VAL A 49 3.43 11.14 -1.91
N VAL A 50 4.06 10.11 -2.47
CA VAL A 50 5.39 9.68 -2.03
C VAL A 50 6.45 10.47 -2.76
N LYS A 51 7.31 11.15 -2.00
CA LYS A 51 8.49 11.84 -2.54
C LYS A 51 9.75 11.08 -2.14
N GLU A 52 10.76 11.10 -3.01
CA GLU A 52 12.04 10.42 -2.74
C GLU A 52 12.79 11.00 -1.53
N ASP A 53 12.54 12.26 -1.17
CA ASP A 53 13.13 12.95 -0.01
C ASP A 53 12.32 12.76 1.28
N SER A 54 11.10 12.20 1.21
CA SER A 54 10.32 11.85 2.40
C SER A 54 11.01 10.75 3.21
N TYR A 55 10.83 10.81 4.52
CA TYR A 55 11.24 9.73 5.40
C TYR A 55 10.28 8.56 5.25
N VAL A 56 10.82 7.33 5.35
CA VAL A 56 10.02 6.09 5.33
C VAL A 56 8.89 6.16 6.38
N LYS A 57 9.20 6.70 7.57
CA LYS A 57 8.21 6.90 8.64
C LYS A 57 7.01 7.74 8.21
N GLU A 58 7.27 8.87 7.57
CA GLU A 58 6.22 9.81 7.16
C GLU A 58 5.25 9.18 6.18
N VAL A 59 5.77 8.36 5.25
CA VAL A 59 4.98 7.61 4.28
C VAL A 59 4.02 6.64 4.98
N PHE A 60 4.51 5.82 5.92
CA PHE A 60 3.65 4.89 6.66
C PHE A 60 2.66 5.60 7.59
N GLU A 61 3.08 6.68 8.26
CA GLU A 61 2.18 7.48 9.11
C GLU A 61 1.05 8.12 8.29
N GLN A 62 1.32 8.53 7.05
CA GLN A 62 0.30 9.04 6.15
C GLN A 62 -0.70 7.94 5.75
N MET A 63 -0.24 6.72 5.46
CA MET A 63 -1.12 5.57 5.21
C MET A 63 -2.01 5.27 6.42
N VAL A 64 -1.42 5.22 7.62
CA VAL A 64 -2.16 5.00 8.87
C VAL A 64 -3.23 6.08 9.08
N ARG A 65 -2.91 7.35 8.77
CA ARG A 65 -3.88 8.45 8.86
C ARG A 65 -5.07 8.26 7.91
N ILE A 66 -4.80 7.91 6.65
CA ILE A 66 -5.84 7.60 5.66
C ILE A 66 -6.77 6.50 6.17
N PHE A 67 -6.24 5.42 6.73
CA PHE A 67 -7.04 4.34 7.28
C PHE A 67 -7.88 4.76 8.49
N LYS A 68 -7.36 5.61 9.37
CA LYS A 68 -8.14 6.19 10.48
C LYS A 68 -9.28 7.11 9.99
N GLU A 69 -9.05 7.86 8.93
CA GLU A 69 -10.10 8.66 8.30
C GLU A 69 -11.18 7.77 7.69
N MET A 70 -10.81 6.68 7.01
CA MET A 70 -11.78 5.68 6.51
C MET A 70 -12.61 5.07 7.64
N GLN A 71 -11.98 4.66 8.74
CA GLN A 71 -12.68 4.15 9.93
C GLN A 71 -13.68 5.18 10.46
N SER A 72 -13.28 6.45 10.54
CA SER A 72 -14.14 7.53 11.03
C SER A 72 -15.36 7.73 10.13
N VAL A 73 -15.19 7.67 8.81
CA VAL A 73 -16.30 7.72 7.83
C VAL A 73 -17.23 6.53 7.99
N VAL A 74 -16.70 5.32 8.13
CA VAL A 74 -17.49 4.10 8.35
C VAL A 74 -18.29 4.20 9.65
N ALA A 75 -17.66 4.60 10.76
CA ALA A 75 -18.32 4.74 12.06
C ALA A 75 -19.44 5.80 12.05
N ALA A 76 -19.22 6.94 11.38
CA ALA A 76 -20.24 7.97 11.23
C ALA A 76 -21.47 7.45 10.45
N LYS A 77 -21.24 6.62 9.43
CA LYS A 77 -22.30 6.02 8.61
C LYS A 77 -22.99 4.85 9.33
N ASP A 78 -22.27 4.00 10.06
CA ASP A 78 -22.86 2.87 10.80
C ASP A 78 -23.88 3.33 11.87
N ASN A 79 -23.53 4.39 12.62
CA ASN A 79 -24.43 5.04 13.58
C ASN A 79 -25.72 5.61 12.95
N SER A 80 -25.69 5.91 11.65
CA SER A 80 -26.86 6.35 10.88
C SER A 80 -27.67 5.18 10.32
N VAL A 81 -27.00 4.09 9.93
CA VAL A 81 -27.61 2.91 9.30
C VAL A 81 -28.34 2.03 10.31
N GLN A 82 -27.78 1.82 11.51
CA GLN A 82 -28.43 1.04 12.58
C GLN A 82 -29.79 1.63 13.04
N LYS A 83 -30.06 2.91 12.75
CA LYS A 83 -31.34 3.55 13.10
C LYS A 83 -32.49 3.20 12.14
N THR A 84 -32.24 2.46 11.06
CA THR A 84 -33.26 2.11 10.07
C THR A 84 -33.41 0.58 9.93
N PRO A 85 -34.51 -0.03 10.43
CA PRO A 85 -34.70 -1.49 10.49
C PRO A 85 -34.69 -2.22 9.14
N ILE A 86 -34.74 -1.48 8.03
CA ILE A 86 -34.87 -2.01 6.67
C ILE A 86 -33.48 -2.42 6.11
N PHE A 87 -32.41 -1.75 6.53
CA PHE A 87 -31.07 -1.98 5.97
C PHE A 87 -30.38 -3.23 6.51
N SER A 88 -30.67 -3.65 7.76
CA SER A 88 -30.15 -4.91 8.30
C SER A 88 -30.69 -6.12 7.52
N LYS A 89 -31.97 -6.11 7.11
CA LYS A 89 -32.56 -7.17 6.30
C LYS A 89 -31.98 -7.24 4.89
N ILE A 90 -31.66 -6.10 4.29
CA ILE A 90 -31.03 -6.03 2.96
C ILE A 90 -29.56 -6.49 3.03
N ALA A 91 -28.81 -6.09 4.07
CA ALA A 91 -27.44 -6.54 4.27
C ALA A 91 -27.36 -8.07 4.48
N THR A 92 -28.26 -8.64 5.29
CA THR A 92 -28.36 -10.10 5.48
C THR A 92 -28.74 -10.80 4.18
N ALA A 93 -29.72 -10.27 3.42
CA ALA A 93 -30.14 -10.84 2.15
C ALA A 93 -29.01 -10.82 1.10
N MET A 94 -28.24 -9.73 0.99
CA MET A 94 -27.13 -9.66 0.03
C MET A 94 -25.92 -10.51 0.42
N CYS A 95 -25.55 -10.63 1.71
CA CYS A 95 -24.55 -11.62 2.12
C CYS A 95 -24.97 -13.04 1.70
N THR A 96 -26.26 -13.36 1.83
CA THR A 96 -26.81 -14.65 1.40
C THR A 96 -26.78 -14.86 -0.13
N VAL A 97 -26.85 -13.78 -0.93
CA VAL A 97 -26.82 -13.83 -2.40
C VAL A 97 -25.38 -13.86 -2.93
N VAL A 98 -24.44 -13.18 -2.26
CA VAL A 98 -22.99 -13.30 -2.53
C VAL A 98 -22.53 -14.74 -2.27
N ASP A 99 -23.08 -15.40 -1.24
CA ASP A 99 -22.84 -16.82 -0.97
C ASP A 99 -23.58 -17.77 -1.95
N LYS A 100 -24.59 -17.29 -2.69
CA LYS A 100 -25.44 -18.10 -3.58
C LYS A 100 -25.68 -17.41 -4.93
N ASN A 101 -24.61 -17.41 -5.72
CA ASN A 101 -24.51 -17.03 -7.13
C ASN A 101 -25.78 -17.39 -7.98
N THR A 102 -26.80 -16.53 -8.08
CA THR A 102 -27.92 -16.73 -9.02
C THR A 102 -28.53 -15.43 -9.58
N LYS A 103 -28.85 -15.50 -10.87
CA LYS A 103 -29.23 -14.48 -11.86
C LYS A 103 -30.47 -13.65 -11.48
N VAL A 104 -30.38 -12.31 -11.57
CA VAL A 104 -31.54 -11.40 -11.52
C VAL A 104 -31.40 -10.35 -12.63
N LYS A 105 -32.47 -10.12 -13.39
CA LYS A 105 -32.53 -9.24 -14.58
C LYS A 105 -32.68 -7.75 -14.24
N GLU A 106 -31.94 -6.93 -14.99
CA GLU A 106 -32.08 -5.52 -15.42
C GLU A 106 -32.92 -4.51 -14.60
N LEU A 107 -32.27 -3.44 -14.13
CA LEU A 107 -32.90 -2.25 -13.51
C LEU A 107 -32.38 -0.93 -14.14
N GLN A 108 -33.27 0.04 -14.32
CA GLN A 108 -33.10 1.30 -15.07
C GLN A 108 -32.09 2.32 -14.47
N PRO A 109 -31.64 3.35 -15.24
CA PRO A 109 -30.64 4.34 -14.82
C PRO A 109 -30.97 5.14 -13.54
N ALA A 110 -32.23 5.49 -13.31
CA ALA A 110 -32.68 6.16 -12.09
C ALA A 110 -32.51 5.29 -10.82
N THR A 111 -32.39 3.96 -11.00
CA THR A 111 -32.08 3.00 -9.93
C THR A 111 -30.58 2.87 -9.65
N ARG A 112 -29.71 3.34 -10.55
CA ARG A 112 -28.24 3.32 -10.38
C ARG A 112 -27.78 4.31 -9.31
N GLU A 113 -28.40 5.48 -9.26
CA GLU A 113 -28.15 6.52 -8.26
C GLU A 113 -28.77 6.15 -6.90
N ARG A 114 -29.94 5.48 -6.90
CA ARG A 114 -30.51 4.87 -5.69
C ARG A 114 -29.72 3.67 -5.17
N LEU A 115 -29.09 2.88 -6.05
CA LEU A 115 -28.25 1.74 -5.65
C LEU A 115 -26.98 2.20 -4.93
N ALA A 116 -26.38 3.33 -5.34
CA ALA A 116 -25.26 3.94 -4.60
C ALA A 116 -25.65 4.26 -3.14
N GLN A 117 -26.89 4.69 -2.89
CA GLN A 117 -27.43 4.92 -1.54
C GLN A 117 -27.82 3.61 -0.80
N ILE A 118 -28.15 2.54 -1.51
CA ILE A 118 -28.50 1.22 -0.93
C ILE A 118 -27.24 0.40 -0.57
N ASN A 119 -26.10 0.71 -1.19
CA ASN A 119 -24.86 -0.06 -1.04
C ASN A 119 -23.97 0.43 0.11
N THR A 120 -24.09 1.69 0.54
CA THR A 120 -23.34 2.23 1.68
C THR A 120 -23.54 1.37 2.95
N PRO A 121 -24.76 0.95 3.34
CA PRO A 121 -24.96 0.01 4.45
C PRO A 121 -24.21 -1.32 4.33
N PHE A 122 -24.16 -1.91 3.13
CA PHE A 122 -23.46 -3.17 2.89
C PHE A 122 -21.94 -3.01 3.00
N ILE A 123 -21.41 -1.95 2.39
CA ILE A 123 -19.98 -1.61 2.45
C ILE A 123 -19.58 -1.27 3.90
N VAL A 124 -20.40 -0.50 4.62
CA VAL A 124 -20.19 -0.23 6.05
C VAL A 124 -20.15 -1.53 6.85
N SER A 125 -21.12 -2.42 6.65
CA SER A 125 -21.16 -3.73 7.34
C SER A 125 -19.91 -4.57 7.03
N LEU A 126 -19.51 -4.67 5.76
CA LEU A 126 -18.32 -5.39 5.32
C LEU A 126 -17.04 -4.83 5.95
N MET A 127 -16.88 -3.50 5.94
CA MET A 127 -15.69 -2.82 6.46
C MET A 127 -15.62 -2.86 8.00
N SER A 128 -16.77 -2.79 8.69
CA SER A 128 -16.87 -2.88 10.15
C SER A 128 -16.74 -4.32 10.68
N SER A 129 -17.41 -5.29 10.06
CA SER A 129 -17.42 -6.69 10.54
C SER A 129 -16.15 -7.46 10.18
N GLY A 130 -15.54 -7.17 9.02
CA GLY A 130 -14.30 -7.80 8.59
C GLY A 130 -13.05 -7.26 9.28
N ASN A 131 -13.17 -6.19 10.07
CA ASN A 131 -12.06 -5.48 10.73
C ASN A 131 -10.86 -5.19 9.80
N ILE A 132 -11.14 -5.02 8.49
CA ILE A 132 -10.13 -4.95 7.43
C ILE A 132 -9.26 -3.71 7.64
N ILE A 133 -9.88 -2.55 7.87
CA ILE A 133 -9.16 -1.29 8.04
C ILE A 133 -8.27 -1.33 9.29
N SER A 134 -8.78 -1.85 10.41
CA SER A 134 -8.01 -1.91 11.66
C SER A 134 -6.87 -2.94 11.60
N SER A 135 -7.05 -4.03 10.84
CA SER A 135 -6.00 -5.01 10.60
C SER A 135 -4.87 -4.40 9.75
N LEU A 136 -5.23 -3.59 8.74
CA LEU A 136 -4.28 -2.84 7.91
C LEU A 136 -3.54 -1.78 8.72
N GLU A 137 -4.26 -1.01 9.54
CA GLU A 137 -3.68 -0.04 10.47
C GLU A 137 -2.65 -0.71 11.38
N SER A 138 -3.01 -1.82 12.03
CA SER A 138 -2.13 -2.54 12.95
C SER A 138 -0.88 -3.07 12.25
N ALA A 139 -1.04 -3.63 11.04
CA ALA A 139 0.08 -4.13 10.26
C ALA A 139 1.07 -3.01 9.86
N LEU A 140 0.55 -1.84 9.45
CA LEU A 140 1.38 -0.68 9.12
C LEU A 140 2.04 -0.08 10.36
N GLN A 141 1.34 -0.03 11.49
CA GLN A 141 1.88 0.42 12.77
C GLN A 141 3.07 -0.45 13.19
N LEU A 142 2.99 -1.77 13.01
CA LEU A 142 4.12 -2.67 13.27
C LEU A 142 5.32 -2.36 12.36
N LEU A 143 5.09 -2.04 11.09
CA LEU A 143 6.17 -1.63 10.19
C LEU A 143 6.87 -0.36 10.70
N THR A 144 6.14 0.61 11.26
CA THR A 144 6.72 1.86 11.82
C THR A 144 7.67 1.66 13.01
N MET A 145 7.74 0.45 13.58
CA MET A 145 8.68 0.13 14.67
C MET A 145 10.08 -0.24 14.17
N HIS A 146 10.28 -0.41 12.86
CA HIS A 146 11.59 -0.79 12.33
C HIS A 146 12.60 0.37 12.31
N PRO A 147 13.90 0.12 12.58
CA PRO A 147 14.94 1.16 12.58
C PRO A 147 15.10 1.93 11.25
N ILE A 148 14.72 1.31 10.13
CA ILE A 148 14.79 1.89 8.78
C ILE A 148 13.88 3.11 8.58
N MET A 149 12.98 3.38 9.53
CA MET A 149 12.02 4.49 9.49
C MET A 149 12.70 5.87 9.47
N SER A 150 13.94 5.95 9.94
CA SER A 150 14.78 7.16 9.92
C SER A 150 15.44 7.46 8.56
N LEU A 151 15.34 6.53 7.60
CA LEU A 151 15.90 6.71 6.26
C LEU A 151 14.90 7.39 5.33
N GLN A 152 15.43 8.03 4.29
CA GLN A 152 14.65 8.61 3.21
C GLN A 152 14.45 7.58 2.11
N ILE A 153 13.36 7.71 1.35
CA ILE A 153 13.04 6.79 0.24
C ILE A 153 14.19 6.69 -0.77
N ARG A 154 14.87 7.80 -1.08
CA ARG A 154 16.05 7.84 -1.96
C ARG A 154 17.24 7.01 -1.48
N ASP A 155 17.31 6.67 -0.20
CA ASP A 155 18.42 5.87 0.34
C ASP A 155 18.34 4.40 -0.12
N PHE A 156 17.16 3.96 -0.56
CA PHE A 156 16.89 2.58 -1.00
C PHE A 156 16.93 2.42 -2.53
N HIS A 157 16.86 3.53 -3.27
CA HIS A 157 16.83 3.53 -4.72
C HIS A 157 18.13 4.07 -5.30
N ARG A 158 18.60 3.40 -6.35
CA ARG A 158 19.69 3.89 -7.18
C ARG A 158 19.06 4.57 -8.39
N LYS A 159 19.16 5.90 -8.48
CA LYS A 159 19.03 6.56 -9.78
C LYS A 159 20.23 6.13 -10.61
N ASP A 160 20.08 5.06 -11.36
CA ASP A 160 20.96 4.80 -12.49
C ASP A 160 20.62 5.86 -13.53
N THR A 161 21.49 6.88 -13.66
CA THR A 161 21.38 7.92 -14.70
C THR A 161 21.68 7.33 -16.08
N ASN A 162 20.92 6.31 -16.49
CA ASN A 162 21.03 5.61 -17.78
C ASN A 162 19.69 5.55 -18.53
N GLU A 163 18.73 6.42 -18.24
CA GLU A 163 17.63 6.72 -19.18
C GLU A 163 17.99 7.93 -20.04
N GLN A 164 19.07 7.81 -20.82
CA GLN A 164 19.25 8.62 -22.03
C GLN A 164 20.03 7.80 -23.07
N SER A 165 19.39 6.75 -23.59
CA SER A 165 19.82 6.12 -24.84
C SER A 165 18.88 6.56 -25.96
N GLY A 166 19.16 7.76 -26.48
CA GLY A 166 18.56 8.29 -27.69
C GLY A 166 19.38 9.47 -28.21
N ALA A 167 20.02 9.25 -29.37
CA ALA A 167 20.69 10.25 -30.23
C ALA A 167 22.12 10.73 -29.87
N THR A 168 23.09 10.02 -30.49
CA THR A 168 24.22 10.51 -31.29
C THR A 168 24.91 11.86 -31.04
N THR A 169 26.25 11.75 -31.03
CA THR A 169 27.32 12.70 -31.44
C THR A 169 27.86 13.75 -30.44
N SER A 170 29.08 13.44 -29.95
CA SER A 170 30.26 14.32 -29.89
C SER A 170 30.19 15.66 -29.14
N MET A 171 30.78 15.71 -27.94
CA MET A 171 32.01 16.48 -27.65
C MET A 171 32.44 16.27 -26.20
N GLU A 172 33.75 16.26 -25.98
CA GLU A 172 34.40 16.18 -24.67
C GLU A 172 33.82 17.18 -23.66
N SER A 173 33.35 16.67 -22.54
CA SER A 173 33.45 17.37 -21.26
C SER A 173 33.65 16.33 -20.16
N SER A 174 34.60 16.62 -19.28
CA SER A 174 35.03 15.77 -18.17
C SER A 174 33.89 15.59 -17.17
N SER A 175 33.04 14.60 -17.38
CA SER A 175 32.01 14.20 -16.42
C SER A 175 32.46 12.94 -15.72
N ALA A 176 32.80 13.05 -14.44
CA ALA A 176 32.92 11.90 -13.54
C ALA A 176 31.68 11.03 -13.71
N GLY A 177 31.88 9.75 -14.07
CA GLY A 177 30.78 8.80 -14.25
C GLY A 177 29.92 8.65 -12.98
N PRO A 178 28.74 7.99 -13.07
CA PRO A 178 27.86 7.78 -11.93
C PRO A 178 28.65 7.12 -10.79
N SER A 179 28.83 7.88 -9.71
CA SER A 179 29.96 7.66 -8.82
C SER A 179 29.76 6.41 -7.97
N LYS A 180 30.72 5.48 -8.04
CA LYS A 180 30.85 4.35 -7.09
C LYS A 180 30.76 4.79 -5.62
N VAL A 181 31.02 6.07 -5.35
CA VAL A 181 30.91 6.73 -4.04
C VAL A 181 29.47 6.70 -3.50
N THR A 182 28.46 6.99 -4.33
CA THR A 182 27.04 7.04 -3.89
C THR A 182 26.54 5.67 -3.45
N THR A 183 26.94 4.59 -4.12
CA THR A 183 26.55 3.22 -3.75
C THR A 183 27.22 2.76 -2.46
N VAL A 184 28.48 3.13 -2.22
CA VAL A 184 29.18 2.78 -0.98
C VAL A 184 28.58 3.54 0.20
N ASP A 185 28.21 4.81 0.00
CA ASP A 185 27.62 5.65 1.04
C ASP A 185 26.22 5.16 1.46
N ASN A 186 25.35 4.84 0.49
CA ASN A 186 24.01 4.30 0.78
C ASN A 186 24.07 2.93 1.48
N VAL A 187 24.96 2.03 1.06
CA VAL A 187 25.15 0.72 1.72
C VAL A 187 25.57 0.89 3.17
N LYS A 188 26.50 1.83 3.46
CA LYS A 188 26.94 2.12 4.82
C LYS A 188 25.82 2.75 5.65
N LYS A 189 25.04 3.65 5.05
CA LYS A 189 23.86 4.26 5.68
C LYS A 189 22.81 3.21 6.05
N LEU A 190 22.47 2.32 5.12
CA LEU A 190 21.55 1.19 5.35
C LEU A 190 22.05 0.27 6.47
N GLN A 191 23.32 -0.12 6.41
CA GLN A 191 23.95 -0.95 7.43
C GLN A 191 23.86 -0.30 8.82
N ASN A 192 24.15 1.00 8.93
CA ASN A 192 24.07 1.72 10.19
C ASN A 192 22.64 1.84 10.72
N ALA A 193 21.66 2.08 9.86
CA ALA A 193 20.26 2.16 10.25
C ALA A 193 19.71 0.80 10.72
N LEU A 194 20.14 -0.30 10.11
CA LEU A 194 19.75 -1.68 10.45
C LEU A 194 20.60 -2.27 11.60
N LYS A 195 21.33 -1.44 12.34
CA LYS A 195 22.12 -1.92 13.47
C LYS A 195 21.20 -2.31 14.62
N ILE A 196 21.21 -3.59 15.00
CA ILE A 196 20.60 -4.06 16.24
C ILE A 196 21.53 -3.76 17.42
N GLU A 197 20.97 -3.22 18.49
CA GLU A 197 21.67 -3.02 19.76
C GLU A 197 22.18 -4.38 20.28
N ASN A 198 23.49 -4.48 20.53
CA ASN A 198 24.21 -5.70 20.96
C ASN A 198 24.54 -6.75 19.87
N ALA A 199 24.24 -6.51 18.59
CA ALA A 199 24.66 -7.39 17.49
C ALA A 199 25.92 -6.85 16.77
N LYS A 200 26.70 -7.75 16.13
CA LYS A 200 27.78 -7.32 15.23
C LYS A 200 27.16 -6.58 14.04
N ASN A 201 27.48 -5.29 13.88
CA ASN A 201 27.06 -4.47 12.75
C ASN A 201 27.76 -4.91 11.45
N THR A 202 27.29 -6.01 10.86
CA THR A 202 27.83 -6.58 9.62
C THR A 202 26.85 -6.35 8.48
N ILE A 203 27.38 -6.26 7.26
CA ILE A 203 26.56 -6.15 6.03
C ILE A 203 25.59 -7.35 5.92
N ALA A 204 26.05 -8.55 6.31
CA ALA A 204 25.23 -9.76 6.32
C ALA A 204 23.99 -9.63 7.22
N SER A 205 24.15 -9.11 8.44
CA SER A 205 23.04 -8.91 9.38
C SER A 205 22.08 -7.81 8.91
N ALA A 206 22.60 -6.74 8.31
CA ALA A 206 21.76 -5.71 7.72
C ALA A 206 20.94 -6.26 6.54
N ALA A 207 21.57 -7.04 5.65
CA ALA A 207 20.88 -7.70 4.54
C ALA A 207 19.76 -8.60 5.06
N GLU A 208 20.05 -9.46 6.03
CA GLU A 208 19.06 -10.37 6.63
C GLU A 208 17.88 -9.61 7.24
N GLN A 209 18.13 -8.53 8.00
CA GLN A 209 17.06 -7.74 8.58
C GLN A 209 16.18 -7.08 7.52
N LEU A 210 16.78 -6.47 6.49
CA LEU A 210 16.01 -5.83 5.44
C LEU A 210 15.20 -6.83 4.62
N GLU A 211 15.77 -8.01 4.34
CA GLU A 211 15.07 -9.13 3.72
C GLU A 211 13.86 -9.57 4.56
N GLN A 212 13.99 -9.64 5.89
CA GLN A 212 12.84 -9.97 6.76
C GLN A 212 11.77 -8.88 6.76
N ILE A 213 12.16 -7.59 6.76
CA ILE A 213 11.20 -6.49 6.66
C ILE A 213 10.42 -6.57 5.34
N VAL A 214 11.13 -6.73 4.22
CA VAL A 214 10.53 -6.91 2.89
C VAL A 214 9.58 -8.11 2.86
N LYS A 215 9.97 -9.23 3.47
CA LYS A 215 9.13 -10.43 3.56
C LYS A 215 7.84 -10.16 4.36
N ASN A 216 7.92 -9.39 5.44
CA ASN A 216 6.78 -9.05 6.28
C ASN A 216 5.84 -8.01 5.66
N MET A 217 6.32 -7.21 4.71
CA MET A 217 5.51 -6.25 3.96
C MET A 217 4.52 -6.93 3.01
N ARG A 218 4.89 -8.08 2.42
CA ARG A 218 4.08 -8.75 1.40
C ARG A 218 2.68 -9.16 1.89
N PRO A 219 2.51 -9.83 3.05
CA PRO A 219 1.17 -10.15 3.56
C PRO A 219 0.28 -8.91 3.70
N THR A 220 0.83 -7.77 4.12
CA THR A 220 0.05 -6.53 4.26
C THR A 220 -0.38 -5.98 2.90
N LEU A 221 0.48 -6.02 1.88
CA LEU A 221 0.11 -5.68 0.50
C LEU A 221 -1.02 -6.59 -0.02
N GLU A 222 -0.95 -7.89 0.24
CA GLU A 222 -2.00 -8.84 -0.16
C GLU A 222 -3.34 -8.54 0.52
N ILE A 223 -3.34 -8.14 1.79
CA ILE A 223 -4.56 -7.73 2.50
C ILE A 223 -5.14 -6.47 1.85
N LEU A 224 -4.31 -5.48 1.51
CA LEU A 224 -4.77 -4.27 0.83
C LEU A 224 -5.38 -4.57 -0.55
N GLN A 225 -4.73 -5.42 -1.34
CA GLN A 225 -5.23 -5.84 -2.64
C GLN A 225 -6.56 -6.59 -2.54
N LYS A 226 -6.70 -7.48 -1.55
CA LYS A 226 -7.98 -8.15 -1.27
C LYS A 226 -9.07 -7.15 -0.85
N ALA A 227 -8.72 -6.12 -0.09
CA ALA A 227 -9.68 -5.07 0.28
C ALA A 227 -10.19 -4.31 -0.95
N ILE A 228 -9.30 -3.95 -1.88
CA ILE A 228 -9.67 -3.36 -3.17
C ILE A 228 -10.60 -4.31 -3.93
N GLN A 229 -10.19 -5.57 -4.15
CA GLN A 229 -11.01 -6.54 -4.88
C GLN A 229 -12.39 -6.72 -4.25
N THR A 230 -12.49 -6.73 -2.93
CA THR A 230 -13.77 -6.90 -2.23
C THR A 230 -14.65 -5.66 -2.43
N LEU A 231 -14.09 -4.46 -2.31
CA LEU A 231 -14.81 -3.21 -2.59
C LEU A 231 -15.20 -3.11 -4.07
N GLU A 232 -14.32 -3.49 -4.99
CA GLU A 232 -14.60 -3.57 -6.41
C GLU A 232 -15.73 -4.54 -6.67
N ILE A 233 -15.72 -5.77 -6.14
CA ILE A 233 -16.83 -6.72 -6.30
C ILE A 233 -18.12 -6.18 -5.69
N SER A 234 -18.07 -5.50 -4.54
CA SER A 234 -19.26 -4.87 -3.96
C SER A 234 -19.82 -3.74 -4.84
N THR A 235 -18.95 -3.13 -5.67
CA THR A 235 -19.28 -2.04 -6.61
C THR A 235 -19.64 -2.57 -8.01
N TYR A 236 -19.01 -3.65 -8.47
CA TYR A 236 -19.03 -4.23 -9.83
C TYR A 236 -19.80 -5.55 -9.95
N GLY A 237 -20.05 -6.27 -8.86
CA GLY A 237 -21.00 -7.40 -8.82
C GLY A 237 -22.42 -7.00 -9.26
N ILE A 238 -22.66 -5.69 -9.36
CA ILE A 238 -23.86 -5.07 -9.94
C ILE A 238 -23.69 -4.78 -11.44
N LYS A 239 -22.45 -4.57 -11.93
CA LYS A 239 -22.14 -4.31 -13.35
C LYS A 239 -22.19 -5.57 -14.22
N LYS A 240 -21.79 -6.74 -13.71
CA LYS A 240 -21.79 -8.00 -14.49
C LYS A 240 -23.17 -8.67 -14.61
N VAL A 241 -24.21 -8.02 -14.12
CA VAL A 241 -25.62 -8.32 -14.44
C VAL A 241 -26.04 -7.71 -15.79
N ASN A 242 -25.21 -6.85 -16.40
CA ASN A 242 -25.56 -6.02 -17.55
C ASN A 242 -24.82 -6.33 -18.87
N ASP A 243 -24.30 -7.55 -19.08
CA ASP A 243 -23.97 -8.04 -20.45
C ASP A 243 -24.74 -9.34 -20.73
#